data_AF-A0A3N5K9N1-F1
#
_entry.id   AF-A0A3N5K9N1-F1
#
_cell.length_a   1.000
_cell.length_b   1.000
_cell.length_c   1.000
_cell.angle_alpha   90.00
_cell.angle_beta   90.00
_cell.angle_gamma   90.00
#
_symmetry.space_group_name_H-M   'P 1'
#
loop_
_entity.id
_entity.type
_entity.pdbx_description
1 polymer ?
#
loop_
_entity_poly.entity_id
_entity_poly.type
_entity_poly.pdbx_seq_one_letter_code
_entity_poly.pdbx_strand_id
1 'polypeptide(L)'
;ERLIDRARESSDAGRSGAFAWGYGHYFVFGAAAAMGAGLVVVIDQVTDHSELTDVQAAFAFTVPVVVYLVMVWTLHMPFKVSTPLRNFGVPVAACLILLSSFTPEPVLLTGFVLVALVGASVANQAAAD
;
A
#
# COMPACT_ATOMS: atom_id res chain seq x y z
N GLU A 1 23.50 28.10 24.39
CA GLU A 1 23.72 26.68 24.05
C GLU A 1 22.40 25.91 23.88
N ARG A 2 21.69 25.55 24.96
CA ARG A 2 20.44 24.74 24.93
C ARG A 2 19.30 25.16 23.97
N LEU A 3 19.22 26.43 23.58
CA LEU A 3 18.23 26.89 22.58
C LEU A 3 18.68 26.59 21.14
N ILE A 4 19.98 26.70 20.87
CA ILE A 4 20.58 26.39 19.58
C ILE A 4 20.55 24.87 19.35
N ASP A 5 20.80 24.08 20.40
CA ASP A 5 20.77 22.61 20.32
C ASP A 5 19.35 22.11 20.01
N ARG A 6 18.32 22.63 20.70
CA ARG A 6 16.92 22.33 20.39
C ARG A 6 16.50 22.75 18.98
N ALA A 7 17.01 23.87 18.49
CA ALA A 7 16.73 24.34 17.13
C ALA A 7 17.39 23.44 16.06
N ARG A 8 18.56 22.87 16.36
CA ARG A 8 19.23 21.89 15.50
C ARG A 8 18.48 20.56 15.49
N GLU A 9 18.12 20.04 16.66
CA GLU A 9 17.36 18.79 16.79
C GLU A 9 16.03 18.82 16.05
N SER A 10 15.27 19.93 16.14
CA SER A 10 14.00 20.08 15.41
C SER A 10 14.20 20.19 13.90
N SER A 11 15.27 20.86 13.46
CA SER A 11 15.62 20.98 12.04
C SER A 11 16.07 19.64 11.45
N ASP A 12 16.87 18.86 12.18
CA ASP A 12 17.32 17.53 11.75
C ASP A 12 16.18 16.50 11.72
N ALA A 13 15.25 16.58 12.68
CA ALA A 13 14.03 15.77 12.65
C ALA A 13 13.14 16.12 11.45
N GLY A 14 12.92 17.42 11.19
CA GLY A 14 12.14 17.89 10.03
C GLY A 14 12.78 17.51 8.69
N ARG A 15 14.10 17.61 8.59
CA ARG A 15 14.86 17.24 7.39
C ARG A 15 14.83 15.73 7.13
N SER A 16 14.96 14.91 8.17
CA SER A 16 14.85 13.45 8.07
C SER A 16 13.45 13.02 7.58
N GLY A 17 12.40 13.67 8.09
CA GLY A 17 11.03 13.46 7.62
C GLY A 17 10.82 13.87 6.15
N ALA A 18 11.39 15.01 5.74
CA ALA A 18 11.31 15.47 4.35
C ALA A 18 12.01 14.51 3.37
N PHE A 19 13.18 13.97 3.74
CA PHE A 19 13.87 12.94 2.95
C PHE A 19 13.07 11.63 2.89
N ALA A 20 12.51 11.16 4.01
CA ALA A 20 11.68 9.96 4.02
C ALA A 20 10.44 10.13 3.12
N TRP A 21 9.79 11.29 3.15
CA TRP A 21 8.65 11.60 2.30
C TRP A 21 9.04 11.67 0.82
N GLY A 22 10.12 12.38 0.49
CA GLY A 22 10.60 12.52 -0.88
C GLY A 22 11.05 11.18 -1.49
N TYR A 23 11.86 10.40 -0.77
CA TYR A 23 12.37 9.13 -1.28
C TYR A 23 11.33 7.99 -1.21
N GLY A 24 10.46 7.99 -0.22
CA GLY A 24 9.38 7.00 -0.10
C GLY A 24 8.42 7.04 -1.30
N HIS A 25 8.18 8.21 -1.88
CA HIS A 25 7.31 8.35 -3.05
C HIS A 25 7.82 7.60 -4.28
N TYR A 26 9.13 7.38 -4.41
CA TYR A 26 9.64 6.54 -5.50
C TYR A 26 9.12 5.11 -5.43
N PHE A 27 8.96 4.55 -4.22
CA PHE A 27 8.36 3.23 -4.05
C PHE A 27 6.87 3.23 -4.41
N VAL A 28 6.14 4.31 -4.10
CA VAL A 28 4.72 4.44 -4.46
C VAL A 28 4.57 4.44 -5.99
N PHE A 29 5.35 5.26 -6.70
CA PHE A 29 5.29 5.33 -8.16
C PHE A 29 5.79 4.05 -8.83
N GLY A 30 6.87 3.46 -8.32
CA GLY A 30 7.40 2.19 -8.80
C GLY A 30 6.40 1.04 -8.62
N ALA A 31 5.76 0.96 -7.45
CA ALA A 31 4.70 -0.01 -7.19
C ALA A 31 3.49 0.21 -8.10
N ALA A 32 3.09 1.47 -8.33
CA ALA A 32 2.00 1.78 -9.26
C ALA A 32 2.32 1.36 -10.70
N ALA A 33 3.54 1.60 -11.17
CA ALA A 33 3.98 1.13 -12.48
C ALA A 33 4.01 -0.41 -12.55
N ALA A 34 4.55 -1.07 -11.52
CA ALA A 34 4.62 -2.52 -11.44
C ALA A 34 3.23 -3.19 -11.36
N MET A 35 2.26 -2.58 -10.67
CA MET A 35 0.86 -3.03 -10.66
C MET A 35 0.28 -3.08 -12.08
N GLY A 36 0.53 -2.04 -12.89
CA GLY A 36 0.09 -2.00 -14.29
C GLY A 36 0.69 -3.13 -15.13
N ALA A 37 2.00 -3.37 -14.98
CA ALA A 37 2.67 -4.48 -15.65
C ALA A 37 2.15 -5.85 -15.18
N GLY A 38 1.95 -6.02 -13.87
CA GLY A 38 1.40 -7.25 -13.28
C GLY A 38 -0.01 -7.57 -13.78
N LEU A 39 -0.84 -6.54 -14.03
CA LEU A 39 -2.17 -6.74 -14.61
C LEU A 39 -2.09 -7.32 -16.04
N VAL A 40 -1.15 -6.85 -16.86
CA VAL A 40 -0.92 -7.41 -18.20
C VAL A 40 -0.47 -8.87 -18.11
N VAL A 41 0.41 -9.21 -17.16
CA VAL A 41 0.83 -10.61 -16.92
C VAL A 41 -0.37 -11.50 -16.58
N VAL A 42 -1.30 -11.04 -15.74
CA VAL A 42 -2.52 -11.79 -15.43
C VAL A 42 -3.42 -11.94 -16.66
N ILE A 43 -3.56 -10.90 -17.49
CA ILE A 43 -4.33 -10.97 -18.74
C ILE A 43 -3.71 -12.01 -19.68
N ASP A 44 -2.40 -11.95 -19.90
CA ASP A 44 -1.69 -12.88 -20.79
C ASP A 44 -1.87 -14.33 -20.34
N GLN A 45 -1.89 -14.56 -19.03
CA GLN A 45 -2.15 -15.87 -18.43
C GLN A 45 -3.57 -16.36 -18.66
N VAL A 46 -4.59 -15.51 -18.45
CA VAL A 46 -5.99 -15.86 -18.70
C VAL A 46 -6.26 -16.09 -20.20
N THR A 47 -5.47 -15.48 -21.08
CA THR A 47 -5.56 -15.69 -22.54
C THR A 47 -4.69 -16.81 -23.09
N ASP A 48 -4.11 -17.67 -22.23
CA ASP A 48 -3.21 -18.77 -22.60
C ASP A 48 -1.96 -18.33 -23.41
N HIS A 49 -1.49 -17.10 -23.20
CA HIS A 49 -0.32 -16.52 -23.90
C HIS A 49 0.95 -16.49 -23.05
N SER A 50 0.95 -17.08 -21.86
CA SER A 50 2.08 -17.03 -20.92
C SER A 50 2.39 -18.42 -20.38
N GLU A 51 3.68 -18.69 -20.17
CA GLU A 51 4.16 -19.96 -19.60
C GLU A 51 4.25 -19.96 -18.06
N LEU A 52 3.77 -18.90 -17.41
CA LEU A 52 3.72 -18.83 -15.95
C LEU A 52 2.61 -19.72 -15.39
N THR A 53 2.70 -20.02 -14.09
CA THR A 53 1.60 -20.64 -13.36
C THR A 53 0.62 -19.59 -12.83
N ASP A 54 -0.64 -19.97 -12.62
CA ASP A 54 -1.70 -19.09 -12.07
C ASP A 54 -1.23 -18.30 -10.84
N VAL A 55 -0.49 -18.97 -9.95
CA VAL A 55 0.03 -18.37 -8.70
C VAL A 55 1.15 -17.37 -8.98
N GLN A 56 2.05 -17.66 -9.92
CA GLN A 56 3.12 -16.73 -10.31
C GLN A 56 2.54 -15.48 -10.96
N ALA A 57 1.54 -15.64 -11.83
CA ALA A 57 0.81 -14.55 -12.45
C ALA A 57 0.11 -13.68 -11.39
N ALA A 58 -0.57 -14.31 -10.43
CA ALA A 58 -1.24 -13.62 -9.35
C ALA A 58 -0.26 -12.77 -8.52
N PHE A 59 0.91 -13.32 -8.17
CA PHE A 59 1.92 -12.58 -7.42
C PHE A 59 2.54 -11.39 -8.18
N ALA A 60 2.62 -11.46 -9.51
CA ALA A 60 3.07 -10.33 -10.33
C ALA A 60 2.19 -9.07 -10.14
N PHE A 61 0.92 -9.26 -9.78
CA PHE A 61 -0.03 -8.18 -9.50
C PHE A 61 -0.18 -7.89 -7.99
N THR A 62 -0.40 -8.91 -7.15
CA THR A 62 -0.75 -8.71 -5.74
C THR A 62 0.41 -8.15 -4.90
N VAL A 63 1.66 -8.48 -5.24
CA VAL A 63 2.84 -7.96 -4.52
C VAL A 63 2.98 -6.45 -4.71
N PRO A 64 3.01 -5.90 -5.95
CA PRO A 64 2.98 -4.46 -6.15
C PRO A 64 1.82 -3.73 -5.45
N VAL A 65 0.61 -4.32 -5.42
CA VAL A 65 -0.54 -3.74 -4.71
C VAL A 65 -0.26 -3.60 -3.21
N VAL A 66 0.28 -4.64 -2.59
CA VAL A 66 0.61 -4.63 -1.16
C VAL A 66 1.71 -3.64 -0.86
N VAL A 67 2.75 -3.57 -1.70
CA VAL A 67 3.83 -2.57 -1.56
C VAL A 67 3.25 -1.16 -1.65
N TYR A 68 2.37 -0.88 -2.63
CA TYR A 68 1.71 0.41 -2.76
C TYR A 68 0.92 0.76 -1.49
N LEU A 69 0.07 -0.15 -0.99
CA LEU A 69 -0.72 0.08 0.23
C LEU A 69 0.14 0.36 1.46
N VAL A 70 1.16 -0.47 1.70
CA VAL A 70 2.05 -0.32 2.86
C VAL A 70 2.86 0.98 2.78
N MET A 71 3.35 1.35 1.60
CA MET A 71 4.11 2.59 1.42
C MET A 71 3.23 3.82 1.59
N VAL A 72 2.04 3.84 0.99
CA VAL A 72 1.08 4.94 1.20
C VAL A 72 0.70 5.06 2.68
N TRP A 73 0.43 3.93 3.34
CA TRP A 73 0.07 3.89 4.76
C TRP A 73 1.18 4.41 5.67
N THR A 74 2.41 3.94 5.49
CA THR A 74 3.56 4.37 6.31
C THR A 74 3.89 5.84 6.09
N LEU A 75 3.83 6.34 4.84
CA LEU A 75 4.08 7.74 4.51
C LEU A 75 3.00 8.69 5.03
N HIS A 76 1.75 8.25 5.11
CA HIS A 76 0.64 9.06 5.62
C HIS A 76 0.42 8.92 7.12
N MET A 77 0.99 7.89 7.76
CA MET A 77 0.85 7.63 9.20
C MET A 77 1.20 8.85 10.09
N PRO A 78 2.32 9.58 9.89
CA PRO A 78 2.71 10.65 10.81
C PRO A 78 1.82 11.90 10.76
N PHE A 79 0.93 12.04 9.76
CA PHE A 79 0.13 13.25 9.55
C PHE A 79 -1.31 13.16 10.07
N LYS A 80 -1.72 12.02 10.65
CA LYS A 80 -3.12 11.77 11.06
C LYS A 80 -3.24 11.12 12.44
N VAL A 81 -4.36 11.39 13.11
CA VAL A 81 -4.68 10.86 14.45
C VAL A 81 -4.86 9.33 14.40
N SER A 82 -4.24 8.62 15.35
CA SER A 82 -4.26 7.14 15.50
C SER A 82 -5.61 6.59 15.88
N THR A 83 -6.22 5.86 14.93
CA THR A 83 -7.41 5.04 15.13
C THR A 83 -7.07 3.56 14.94
N PRO A 84 -7.73 2.63 15.65
CA PRO A 84 -7.48 1.19 15.52
C PRO A 84 -7.61 0.70 14.07
N LEU A 85 -8.61 1.22 13.34
CA LEU A 85 -8.85 0.90 11.94
C LEU A 85 -7.70 1.36 11.04
N ARG A 86 -7.10 2.53 11.30
CA ARG A 86 -5.91 2.98 10.56
C ARG A 86 -4.69 2.12 10.87
N ASN A 87 -4.51 1.69 12.12
CA ASN A 87 -3.33 0.91 12.51
C ASN A 87 -3.38 -0.53 12.00
N PHE A 88 -4.54 -1.18 12.04
CA PHE A 88 -4.67 -2.60 11.70
C PHE A 88 -5.35 -2.87 10.35
N GLY A 89 -6.13 -1.93 9.81
CA GLY A 89 -6.87 -2.13 8.56
C GLY A 89 -5.95 -2.39 7.37
N VAL A 90 -4.86 -1.64 7.23
CA VAL A 90 -3.91 -1.82 6.13
C VAL A 90 -3.12 -3.12 6.23
N PRO A 91 -2.52 -3.49 7.38
CA PRO A 91 -1.87 -4.80 7.54
C PRO A 91 -2.82 -5.97 7.26
N VAL A 92 -4.07 -5.91 7.75
CA VAL A 92 -5.07 -6.96 7.49
C VAL A 92 -5.40 -7.04 6.01
N ALA A 93 -5.67 -5.91 5.36
CA ALA A 93 -5.93 -5.87 3.92
C ALA A 93 -4.74 -6.39 3.11
N ALA A 94 -3.50 -6.03 3.48
CA ALA A 94 -2.29 -6.53 2.84
C ALA A 94 -2.20 -8.06 2.92
N CYS A 95 -2.44 -8.64 4.11
CA CYS A 95 -2.47 -10.09 4.26
C CYS A 95 -3.56 -10.72 3.40
N LEU A 96 -4.78 -10.19 3.42
CA LEU A 96 -5.91 -10.71 2.62
C LEU A 96 -5.61 -10.66 1.11
N ILE A 97 -4.96 -9.60 0.62
CA ILE A 97 -4.57 -9.46 -0.79
C ILE A 97 -3.51 -10.50 -1.16
N LEU A 98 -2.49 -10.73 -0.31
CA LEU A 98 -1.51 -11.80 -0.56
C LEU A 98 -2.17 -13.18 -0.58
N LEU A 99 -3.10 -13.44 0.35
CA LEU A 99 -3.86 -14.69 0.39
C LEU A 99 -4.75 -14.88 -0.86
N SER A 100 -5.24 -13.79 -1.46
CA SER A 100 -6.03 -13.87 -2.69
C SER A 100 -5.23 -14.45 -3.88
N SER A 101 -3.89 -14.40 -3.83
CA SER A 101 -3.02 -14.97 -4.88
C SER A 101 -3.13 -16.49 -5.00
N PHE A 102 -3.68 -17.17 -4.00
CA PHE A 102 -3.90 -18.63 -4.02
C PHE A 102 -5.28 -19.02 -4.54
N THR A 103 -6.08 -18.05 -4.99
CA THR A 103 -7.44 -18.29 -5.49
C THR A 103 -7.49 -18.12 -7.01
N PRO A 104 -8.54 -18.67 -7.68
CA PRO A 104 -8.67 -18.55 -9.14
C PRO A 104 -8.88 -17.11 -9.63
N GLU A 105 -9.39 -16.22 -8.77
CA GLU A 105 -9.80 -14.86 -9.14
C GLU A 105 -9.09 -13.80 -8.27
N PRO A 106 -7.75 -13.69 -8.37
CA PRO A 106 -6.95 -12.85 -7.47
C PRO A 106 -7.26 -11.35 -7.64
N VAL A 107 -7.54 -10.91 -8.88
CA VAL A 107 -7.80 -9.50 -9.19
C VAL A 107 -9.13 -9.04 -8.59
N LEU A 108 -10.19 -9.85 -8.74
CA LEU A 108 -11.52 -9.53 -8.21
C LEU A 108 -11.51 -9.46 -6.68
N LEU A 109 -10.89 -10.44 -6.03
CA LEU A 109 -10.79 -10.46 -4.57
C LEU A 109 -9.95 -9.31 -4.02
N THR A 110 -8.84 -8.98 -4.69
CA THR A 110 -8.06 -7.78 -4.37
C THR A 110 -8.93 -6.52 -4.43
N GLY A 111 -9.73 -6.37 -5.49
CA GLY A 111 -10.67 -5.27 -5.64
C GLY A 111 -11.70 -5.19 -4.49
N PHE A 112 -12.32 -6.33 -4.13
CA PHE A 112 -13.27 -6.39 -3.02
C PHE A 112 -12.65 -5.99 -1.69
N VAL A 113 -11.44 -6.48 -1.39
CA VAL A 113 -10.71 -6.13 -0.16
C VAL A 113 -10.41 -4.63 -0.11
N LEU A 114 -9.97 -4.04 -1.23
CA LEU A 114 -9.71 -2.61 -1.33
C LEU A 114 -10.98 -1.78 -1.13
N VAL A 115 -12.10 -2.15 -1.77
CA VAL A 115 -13.39 -1.48 -1.60
C VAL A 115 -13.86 -1.55 -0.16
N ALA A 116 -13.77 -2.72 0.47
CA ALA A 116 -14.13 -2.89 1.88
C ALA A 116 -13.27 -2.03 2.81
N LEU A 117 -11.95 -1.99 2.59
CA LEU A 117 -11.03 -1.17 3.37
C LEU A 117 -11.35 0.33 3.23
N VAL A 118 -11.53 0.81 1.99
CA VAL A 118 -11.85 2.22 1.73
C VAL A 118 -13.22 2.57 2.30
N GLY A 119 -14.23 1.73 2.08
CA GLY A 119 -15.58 1.92 2.63
C GLY A 119 -15.57 2.01 4.15
N ALA A 120 -14.87 1.08 4.83
CA ALA A 120 -14.70 1.12 6.27
C ALA A 120 -13.96 2.40 6.73
N SER A 121 -12.94 2.82 6.00
CA SER A 121 -12.18 4.04 6.32
C SER A 121 -13.02 5.31 6.20
N VAL A 122 -13.90 5.38 5.19
CA VAL A 122 -14.80 6.52 4.98
C VAL A 122 -15.92 6.52 6.01
N ALA A 123 -16.53 5.37 6.28
CA ALA A 123 -17.56 5.24 7.31
C ALA A 123 -17.04 5.61 8.70
N ASN A 124 -15.80 5.21 9.04
CA ASN A 124 -15.17 5.59 10.30
C ASN A 124 -14.86 7.09 10.40
N GLN A 125 -14.57 7.76 9.28
CA GLN A 125 -14.40 9.22 9.26
C GLN A 125 -15.75 9.90 9.49
N ALA A 126 -16.81 9.48 8.78
CA ALA A 126 -18.15 10.04 8.94
C ALA A 126 -18.75 9.84 10.34
N ALA A 127 -18.35 8.78 11.05
CA ALA A 127 -18.78 8.55 12.44
C ALA A 127 -17.97 9.36 13.48
N ALA A 128 -16.85 9.96 13.07
CA ALA A 128 -15.99 10.77 13.92
C ALA A 128 -16.25 12.28 13.79
N ASP A 129 -16.96 12.70 12.73
CA ASP A 129 -17.43 14.07 12.48
C ASP A 129 -18.80 14.32 13.16
#